data_AF-A0A7D4A8Q3-F1
#
_entry.id   AF-A0A7D4A8Q3-F1
#
_cell.length_a   1.000
_cell.length_b   1.000
_cell.length_c   1.000
_cell.angle_alpha   90.00
_cell.angle_beta   90.00
_cell.angle_gamma   90.00
#
_symmetry.space_group_name_H-M   'P 1'
#
loop_
_entity.id
_entity.type
_entity.pdbx_description
1 polymer ?
#
loop_
_entity_poly.entity_id
_entity_poly.type
_entity_poly.pdbx_seq_one_letter_code
_entity_poly.pdbx_strand_id
1 'polypeptide(L)'
;MFKAGHYHLLNGLAVVCFIFATAGCTPEPSCDGAIESVVLYSRHDSIFGGEKIYADLKNKGGVGVRKTLRLPTSELAEFYNVTIIDDYQHRFTGRKRICFDKYGIRVATCGSSINDENIPELSLYD
;
A
#
# COMPACT_ATOMS: atom_id res chain seq x y z
N MET A 1 36.82 -60.54 9.62
CA MET A 1 36.77 -60.99 11.02
C MET A 1 36.63 -59.76 11.91
N PHE A 2 35.71 -59.83 12.88
CA PHE A 2 35.30 -58.74 13.77
C PHE A 2 36.44 -58.11 14.57
N LYS A 3 36.39 -56.78 14.76
CA LYS A 3 36.62 -56.18 16.08
C LYS A 3 35.94 -54.81 16.19
N ALA A 4 34.91 -54.76 17.02
CA ALA A 4 34.34 -53.53 17.57
C ALA A 4 35.23 -53.03 18.71
N GLY A 5 35.22 -51.71 18.97
CA GLY A 5 35.54 -51.21 20.31
C GLY A 5 36.08 -49.78 20.40
N HIS A 6 35.24 -48.94 21.01
CA HIS A 6 35.56 -47.85 21.93
C HIS A 6 35.77 -46.40 21.42
N TYR A 7 34.84 -45.60 21.94
CA TYR A 7 34.54 -44.18 21.85
C TYR A 7 35.63 -43.29 22.46
N HIS A 8 35.80 -42.06 21.98
CA HIS A 8 35.92 -40.85 22.81
C HIS A 8 35.87 -39.58 21.93
N LEU A 9 34.72 -38.90 22.02
CA LEU A 9 34.52 -37.45 22.13
C LEU A 9 35.68 -36.52 21.73
N LEU A 10 35.44 -35.57 20.81
CA LEU A 10 35.37 -34.11 21.10
C LEU A 10 35.52 -33.27 19.81
N ASN A 11 34.58 -32.35 19.68
CA ASN A 11 34.72 -30.98 19.14
C ASN A 11 34.98 -30.76 17.65
N GLY A 12 34.01 -30.07 17.04
CA GLY A 12 34.31 -29.17 15.93
C GLY A 12 33.24 -29.00 14.86
N LEU A 13 31.94 -29.13 15.17
CA LEU A 13 30.91 -28.73 14.21
C LEU A 13 30.83 -27.20 14.18
N ALA A 14 31.63 -26.57 13.31
CA ALA A 14 31.49 -25.16 12.98
C ALA A 14 30.18 -24.96 12.22
N VAL A 15 29.10 -24.69 12.96
CA VAL A 15 27.83 -24.22 12.41
C VAL A 15 28.07 -22.79 11.93
N VAL A 16 28.32 -22.64 10.63
CA VAL A 16 28.31 -21.35 9.95
C VAL A 16 26.86 -20.86 9.93
N CYS A 17 26.49 -20.11 10.97
CA CYS A 17 25.21 -19.43 11.04
C CYS A 17 25.27 -18.25 10.07
N PHE A 18 24.83 -18.49 8.83
CA PHE A 18 24.57 -17.43 7.86
C PHE A 18 23.44 -16.56 8.44
N ILE A 19 23.82 -15.43 9.02
CA ILE A 19 22.88 -14.39 9.46
C ILE A 19 22.27 -13.81 8.19
N PHE A 20 21.15 -14.39 7.75
CA PHE A 20 20.22 -13.66 6.90
C PHE A 20 19.70 -12.50 7.75
N ALA A 21 20.31 -11.32 7.54
CA ALA A 21 19.70 -10.07 7.94
C ALA A 21 18.36 -9.97 7.21
N THR A 22 17.29 -10.42 7.87
CA THR A 22 15.93 -10.10 7.47
C THR A 22 15.84 -8.58 7.56
N ALA A 23 15.98 -7.90 6.42
CA ALA A 23 15.62 -6.50 6.30
C ALA A 23 14.23 -6.37 6.93
N GLY A 24 14.17 -5.70 8.07
CA GLY A 24 12.99 -5.66 8.91
C GLY A 24 11.83 -5.14 8.07
N CYS A 25 10.73 -5.90 8.05
CA CYS A 25 9.45 -5.32 7.74
C CYS A 25 9.20 -4.26 8.82
N THR A 26 9.53 -3.00 8.55
CA THR A 26 9.07 -1.90 9.40
C THR A 26 7.56 -2.02 9.46
N PRO A 27 6.96 -2.19 10.65
CA PRO A 27 5.51 -2.28 10.76
C PRO A 27 4.92 -1.02 10.15
N GLU A 28 3.92 -1.17 9.29
CA GLU A 28 3.20 -0.01 8.75
C GLU A 28 2.67 0.80 9.94
N PRO A 29 2.81 2.14 9.91
CA PRO A 29 2.37 2.98 11.02
C PRO A 29 0.89 2.75 11.30
N SER A 30 0.59 2.61 12.60
CA SER A 30 -0.79 2.63 13.11
C SER A 30 -1.45 3.94 12.70
N CYS A 31 -2.67 3.90 12.14
CA CYS A 31 -3.43 5.10 11.79
C CYS A 31 -4.14 5.69 13.02
N ASP A 32 -3.47 5.81 14.17
CA ASP A 32 -4.01 6.16 15.51
C ASP A 32 -5.11 7.26 15.52
N GLY A 33 -6.37 6.89 15.24
CA GLY A 33 -7.50 7.81 15.11
C GLY A 33 -7.61 8.57 13.78
N ALA A 34 -6.62 8.45 12.90
CA ALA A 34 -6.58 9.02 11.56
C ALA A 34 -7.46 8.23 10.57
N ILE A 35 -7.76 8.84 9.42
CA ILE A 35 -8.43 8.14 8.33
C ILE A 35 -7.46 7.11 7.77
N GLU A 36 -7.85 5.83 7.81
CA GLU A 36 -7.12 4.74 7.21
C GLU A 36 -7.64 4.48 5.80
N SER A 37 -6.72 4.41 4.84
CA SER A 37 -7.01 4.03 3.47
C SER A 37 -6.09 2.93 3.00
N VAL A 38 -6.64 1.99 2.23
CA VAL A 38 -5.88 0.95 1.54
C VAL A 38 -5.74 1.34 0.09
N VAL A 39 -4.51 1.38 -0.40
CA VAL A 39 -4.18 1.66 -1.79
C VAL A 39 -4.59 0.47 -2.65
N LEU A 40 -5.48 0.72 -3.60
CA LEU A 40 -5.94 -0.24 -4.59
C LEU A 40 -4.93 -0.31 -5.75
N TYR A 41 -4.56 0.85 -6.27
CA TYR A 41 -3.51 1.03 -7.27
C TYR A 41 -3.17 2.53 -7.42
N SER A 42 -2.01 2.84 -7.99
CA SER A 42 -1.64 4.19 -8.42
C SER A 42 -1.54 4.27 -9.95
N ARG A 43 -1.73 5.47 -10.49
CA ARG A 43 -1.48 5.81 -11.90
C ARG A 43 -0.74 7.13 -11.97
N HIS A 44 0.16 7.26 -12.94
CA HIS A 44 0.82 8.53 -13.19
C HIS A 44 -0.20 9.57 -13.68
N ASP A 45 -0.15 10.79 -13.13
CA ASP A 45 -0.94 11.91 -13.63
C ASP A 45 -0.14 12.66 -14.71
N SER A 46 -0.64 12.61 -15.94
CA SER A 46 0.00 13.23 -17.10
C SER A 46 -0.17 14.74 -17.20
N ILE A 47 -1.11 15.35 -16.47
CA ILE A 47 -1.45 16.78 -16.56
C ILE A 47 -0.65 17.57 -15.53
N PHE A 48 -0.68 17.13 -14.28
CA PHE A 48 -0.08 17.85 -13.16
C PHE A 48 1.21 17.19 -12.62
N GLY A 49 1.61 16.04 -13.17
CA GLY A 49 2.74 15.24 -12.68
C GLY A 49 2.37 14.41 -11.45
N GLY A 50 3.30 13.63 -10.90
CA GLY A 50 3.01 12.82 -9.70
C GLY A 50 2.16 11.58 -9.97
N GLU A 51 1.39 11.16 -8.96
CA GLU A 51 0.49 10.01 -9.04
C GLU A 51 -0.93 10.33 -8.56
N LYS A 52 -1.93 9.74 -9.22
CA LYS A 52 -3.28 9.56 -8.70
C LYS A 52 -3.37 8.19 -8.03
N ILE A 53 -3.72 8.19 -6.74
CA ILE A 53 -3.78 6.98 -5.92
C ILE A 53 -5.24 6.63 -5.66
N TYR A 54 -5.67 5.49 -6.17
CA TYR A 54 -7.01 4.97 -5.92
C TYR A 54 -6.98 4.24 -4.60
N ALA A 55 -7.82 4.67 -3.66
CA ALA A 55 -7.81 4.15 -2.31
C ALA A 55 -9.23 3.86 -1.82
N ASP A 56 -9.36 2.83 -0.98
CA ASP A 56 -10.60 2.49 -0.28
C ASP A 56 -10.46 2.89 1.19
N LEU A 57 -11.34 3.80 1.64
CA LEU A 57 -11.32 4.31 3.01
C LEU A 57 -11.97 3.30 3.97
N LYS A 58 -11.24 2.90 5.01
CA LYS A 58 -11.66 1.83 5.92
C LYS A 58 -12.52 2.31 7.09
N ASN A 59 -12.27 3.51 7.59
CA ASN A 59 -12.89 4.02 8.82
C ASN A 59 -13.59 5.38 8.66
N LYS A 60 -13.81 5.83 7.41
CA LYS A 60 -14.56 7.07 7.13
C LYS A 60 -15.58 6.90 6.00
N GLY A 61 -16.79 6.47 6.37
CA GLY A 61 -17.92 6.44 5.46
C GLY A 61 -18.38 7.86 5.08
N GLY A 62 -18.73 8.06 3.81
CA GLY A 62 -19.34 9.32 3.32
C GLY A 62 -18.40 10.32 2.64
N VAL A 63 -17.09 10.06 2.61
CA VAL A 63 -16.14 10.82 1.77
C VAL A 63 -15.92 10.12 0.43
N GLY A 64 -15.79 8.80 0.45
CA GLY A 64 -15.68 7.99 -0.76
C GLY A 64 -17.04 7.55 -1.31
N VAL A 65 -17.00 6.94 -2.48
CA VAL A 65 -18.18 6.39 -3.17
C VAL A 65 -18.03 4.90 -3.44
N ARG A 66 -19.15 4.20 -3.53
CA ARG A 66 -19.15 2.81 -4.00
C ARG A 66 -18.83 2.79 -5.49
N LYS A 67 -17.87 1.97 -5.91
CA LYS A 67 -17.46 1.88 -7.31
C LYS A 67 -16.94 0.49 -7.64
N THR A 68 -17.29 0.00 -8.83
CA THR A 68 -16.63 -1.14 -9.46
C THR A 68 -15.46 -0.62 -10.29
N LEU A 69 -14.25 -1.05 -9.97
CA LEU A 69 -13.02 -0.64 -10.66
C LEU A 69 -12.39 -1.82 -11.39
N ARG A 70 -11.80 -1.54 -12.55
CA ARG A 70 -10.88 -2.46 -13.22
C ARG A 70 -9.47 -2.22 -12.68
N LEU A 71 -8.96 -3.20 -11.94
CA LEU A 71 -7.61 -3.19 -11.40
C LEU A 71 -6.57 -3.39 -12.52
N PRO A 72 -5.29 -3.04 -12.28
CA PRO A 72 -4.21 -3.28 -13.25
C PRO A 72 -4.07 -4.75 -13.69
N THR A 73 -4.48 -5.69 -12.86
CA THR A 73 -4.55 -7.13 -13.17
C THR A 73 -5.67 -7.51 -14.15
N SER A 74 -6.44 -6.53 -14.65
CA SER A 74 -7.69 -6.72 -15.40
C SER A 74 -8.85 -7.34 -14.62
N GLU A 75 -8.70 -7.54 -13.32
CA GLU A 75 -9.80 -7.96 -12.44
C GLU A 75 -10.78 -6.81 -12.20
N LEU A 76 -12.09 -7.10 -12.23
CA LEU A 76 -13.12 -6.18 -11.78
C LEU A 76 -13.44 -6.48 -10.32
N ALA A 77 -13.33 -5.46 -9.47
CA ALA A 77 -13.66 -5.57 -8.06
C ALA A 77 -14.51 -4.38 -7.62
N GLU A 78 -15.42 -4.64 -6.69
CA GLU A 78 -16.28 -3.64 -6.09
C GLU A 78 -15.72 -3.17 -4.75
N PHE A 79 -15.71 -1.85 -4.56
CA PHE A 79 -15.21 -1.19 -3.38
C PHE A 79 -16.24 -0.18 -2.87
N TYR A 80 -16.27 0.04 -1.55
CA TYR A 80 -17.39 0.72 -0.89
C TYR A 80 -17.13 2.21 -0.62
N ASN A 81 -15.88 2.61 -0.37
CA ASN A 81 -15.53 4.01 -0.10
C ASN A 81 -14.32 4.45 -0.93
N VAL A 82 -14.45 4.40 -2.25
CA VAL A 82 -13.38 4.77 -3.18
C VAL A 82 -13.19 6.28 -3.23
N THR A 83 -11.93 6.69 -3.15
CA THR A 83 -11.46 8.06 -3.42
C THR A 83 -10.19 8.01 -4.27
N ILE A 84 -9.91 9.10 -4.97
CA ILE A 84 -8.61 9.34 -5.61
C ILE A 84 -7.84 10.29 -4.71
N ILE A 85 -6.62 9.94 -4.30
CA ILE A 85 -5.71 10.82 -3.58
C ILE A 85 -4.69 11.34 -4.59
N ASP A 86 -4.60 12.66 -4.72
CA ASP A 86 -3.59 13.31 -5.55
C ASP A 86 -2.24 13.35 -4.82
N ASP A 87 -1.22 12.72 -5.40
CA ASP A 87 0.16 12.65 -4.89
C ASP A 87 1.19 13.28 -5.86
N TYR A 88 0.96 14.53 -6.26
CA TYR A 88 1.89 15.41 -6.98
C TYR A 88 3.32 15.47 -6.38
N GLN A 89 3.49 15.18 -5.09
CA GLN A 89 4.79 15.24 -4.40
C GLN A 89 5.45 13.87 -4.18
N HIS A 90 4.89 12.77 -4.70
CA HIS A 90 5.41 11.40 -4.54
C HIS A 90 5.63 10.97 -3.08
N ARG A 91 4.80 11.45 -2.14
CA ARG A 91 4.91 11.13 -0.71
C ARG A 91 4.45 9.71 -0.38
N PHE A 92 3.59 9.16 -1.23
CA PHE A 92 2.88 7.91 -1.00
C PHE A 92 3.16 6.86 -2.08
N THR A 93 4.06 7.14 -3.03
CA THR A 93 4.51 6.17 -4.03
C THR A 93 4.93 4.84 -3.39
N GLY A 94 4.35 3.75 -3.87
CA GLY A 94 4.62 2.39 -3.40
C GLY A 94 4.03 2.03 -2.04
N ARG A 95 3.31 2.93 -1.36
CA ARG A 95 2.63 2.61 -0.11
C ARG A 95 1.39 1.76 -0.36
N LYS A 96 1.13 0.82 0.55
CA LYS A 96 -0.09 -0.01 0.54
C LYS A 96 -1.19 0.59 1.41
N ARG A 97 -0.79 1.41 2.38
CA ARG A 97 -1.66 2.09 3.33
C ARG A 97 -1.29 3.57 3.43
N ILE A 98 -2.30 4.44 3.49
CA ILE A 98 -2.12 5.87 3.72
C ILE A 98 -3.03 6.28 4.89
N CYS A 99 -2.43 6.84 5.93
CA CYS A 99 -3.13 7.45 7.06
C CYS A 99 -3.12 8.98 6.89
N PHE A 100 -4.26 9.64 7.08
CA PHE A 100 -4.35 11.11 6.99
C PHE A 100 -5.50 11.69 7.82
N ASP A 101 -5.34 12.93 8.28
CA ASP A 101 -6.35 13.63 9.11
C ASP A 101 -6.98 14.82 8.38
N LYS A 102 -6.17 15.50 7.56
CA LYS A 102 -6.55 16.71 6.83
C LYS A 102 -6.59 16.40 5.35
N TYR A 103 -7.64 16.88 4.69
CA TYR A 103 -7.79 16.78 3.25
C TYR A 103 -8.71 17.87 2.73
N GLY A 104 -8.42 18.36 1.53
CA GLY A 104 -9.36 19.13 0.72
C GLY A 104 -10.03 18.21 -0.30
N ILE A 105 -11.31 18.46 -0.60
CA ILE A 105 -12.00 17.80 -1.72
C ILE A 105 -11.80 18.67 -2.96
N ARG A 106 -11.20 18.09 -4.01
CA ARG A 106 -11.06 18.72 -5.32
C ARG A 106 -12.16 18.19 -6.24
N VAL A 107 -12.79 19.11 -6.97
CA VAL A 107 -13.68 18.74 -8.07
C VAL A 107 -12.78 18.43 -9.27
N ALA A 108 -12.97 17.26 -9.89
CA ALA A 108 -12.17 16.84 -11.03
C ALA A 108 -12.21 17.90 -12.14
N THR A 109 -11.09 18.57 -12.38
CA THR A 109 -10.95 19.54 -13.47
C THR A 109 -10.70 18.78 -14.77
N CYS A 110 -11.66 18.78 -15.68
CA CYS A 110 -11.66 18.30 -17.07
C CYS A 110 -10.59 17.25 -17.47
N GLY A 111 -11.05 16.05 -17.88
CA GLY A 111 -10.17 14.99 -18.40
C GLY A 111 -10.20 13.70 -17.58
N SER A 112 -11.07 13.61 -16.57
CA SER A 112 -11.30 12.39 -15.78
C SER A 112 -11.65 11.23 -16.71
N SER A 113 -10.99 10.08 -16.53
CA SER A 113 -11.34 8.90 -17.31
C SER A 113 -12.76 8.46 -16.95
N ILE A 114 -13.43 7.69 -17.82
CA ILE A 114 -14.76 7.11 -17.54
C ILE A 114 -14.76 6.35 -16.19
N ASN A 115 -13.61 5.80 -15.79
CA ASN A 115 -13.48 5.11 -14.51
C ASN A 115 -13.48 6.05 -13.30
N ASP A 116 -13.04 7.30 -13.48
CA ASP A 116 -12.84 8.29 -12.42
C ASP A 116 -14.08 9.15 -12.19
N GLU A 117 -15.05 9.06 -13.10
CA GLU A 117 -16.30 9.80 -13.00
C GLU A 117 -17.01 9.53 -11.67
N ASN A 118 -17.39 10.61 -10.98
CA ASN A 118 -18.05 10.59 -9.68
C ASN A 118 -17.21 10.02 -8.52
N ILE A 119 -15.91 9.76 -8.72
CA ILE A 119 -14.99 9.44 -7.63
C ILE A 119 -14.45 10.76 -7.05
N PRO A 120 -14.62 11.02 -5.75
CA PRO A 120 -14.07 12.22 -5.12
C PRO A 120 -12.54 12.21 -5.14
N GLU A 121 -11.95 13.33 -5.55
CA GLU A 121 -10.51 13.55 -5.50
C GLU A 121 -10.14 14.31 -4.22
N LEU A 122 -9.11 13.82 -3.52
CA LEU A 122 -8.62 14.36 -2.26
C LEU A 122 -7.21 14.90 -2.45
N SER A 123 -6.97 16.09 -1.89
CA SER A 123 -5.63 16.64 -1.72
C SER A 123 -5.24 16.59 -0.24
N LEU A 124 -4.12 15.95 0.08
CA LEU A 124 -3.66 15.73 1.47
C LEU A 124 -2.63 16.75 1.94
N TYR A 125 -2.37 17.78 1.16
CA TYR A 125 -1.48 18.86 1.48
C TYR A 125 -2.04 20.14 0.90
N ASP A 126 -2.04 21.19 1.73
CA ASP A 126 -2.45 22.55 1.37
C ASP A 126 -1.33 23.28 0.62
#